data_AF-A0A1F4DWG8-F1
#
_entry.id   AF-A0A1F4DWG8-F1
#
_cell.length_a   1.000
_cell.length_b   1.000
_cell.length_c   1.000
_cell.angle_alpha   90.00
_cell.angle_beta   90.00
_cell.angle_gamma   90.00
#
_symmetry.space_group_name_H-M   'P 1'
#
loop_
_entity.id
_entity.type
_entity.pdbx_description
1 polymer ?
#
loop_
_entity_poly.entity_id
_entity_poly.type
_entity_poly.pdbx_seq_one_letter_code
_entity_poly.pdbx_strand_id
1 'polypeptide(L)'
;MTYQQTPNIRVWTQGRDYVEAAEILLDYNRIQPAAVMAALALEIFIKSFSAIRHRTGHATTDHGHGLSNMFKCIDSQTRAELLACSNEVDSSIDFLSELKKHDGVFVSVRYWYEPAAPLSVGSDIIHFARHACDSVFLL
;
A
#
# COMPACT_ATOMS: atom_id res chain seq x y z
N MET A 1 -2.97 -3.52 27.65
CA MET A 1 -3.11 -2.14 27.14
C MET A 1 -2.63 -2.12 25.71
N THR A 2 -3.42 -1.53 24.83
CA THR A 2 -3.12 -1.28 23.42
C THR A 2 -2.74 0.19 23.26
N TYR A 3 -1.91 0.50 22.27
CA TYR A 3 -1.60 1.87 21.90
C TYR A 3 -2.09 2.09 20.47
N GLN A 4 -2.88 3.15 20.28
CA GLN A 4 -3.31 3.57 18.96
C GLN A 4 -2.42 4.72 18.51
N GLN A 5 -1.72 4.50 17.40
CA GLN A 5 -0.96 5.51 16.68
C GLN A 5 -1.41 5.40 15.23
N THR A 6 -1.79 6.52 14.64
CA THR A 6 -2.33 6.59 13.29
C THR A 6 -1.45 7.54 12.48
N PRO A 7 -0.76 7.08 11.42
CA PRO A 7 -0.59 5.67 11.06
C PRO A 7 0.28 4.91 12.09
N ASN A 8 0.10 3.60 12.15
CA ASN A 8 0.94 2.73 12.98
C ASN A 8 2.33 2.62 12.33
N ILE A 9 3.30 3.37 12.87
CA ILE A 9 4.65 3.48 12.29
C ILE A 9 5.31 2.13 12.03
N ARG A 10 5.10 1.13 12.88
CA ARG A 10 5.70 -0.19 12.67
C ARG A 10 5.14 -0.90 11.45
N VAL A 11 3.82 -0.81 11.26
CA VAL A 11 3.14 -1.39 10.10
C VAL A 11 3.57 -0.64 8.85
N TRP A 12 3.58 0.70 8.90
CA TRP A 12 4.07 1.52 7.78
C TRP A 12 5.53 1.20 7.40
N THR A 13 6.42 1.05 8.39
CA THR A 13 7.85 0.73 8.14
C THR A 13 7.99 -0.60 7.39
N GLN A 14 7.19 -1.60 7.75
CA GLN A 14 7.18 -2.87 7.00
C GLN A 14 6.71 -2.68 5.56
N GLY A 15 5.71 -1.82 5.32
CA GLY A 15 5.27 -1.49 3.97
C GLY A 15 6.39 -0.84 3.15
N ARG A 16 7.15 0.06 3.77
CA ARG A 16 8.33 0.69 3.17
C ARG A 16 9.39 -0.33 2.76
N ASP A 17 9.70 -1.32 3.60
CA ASP A 17 10.65 -2.39 3.26
C ASP A 17 10.22 -3.13 1.97
N TYR A 18 8.91 -3.34 1.77
CA TYR A 18 8.39 -3.96 0.55
C TYR A 18 8.43 -3.04 -0.67
N VAL A 19 8.28 -1.72 -0.52
CA VAL A 19 8.51 -0.78 -1.63
C VAL A 19 9.97 -0.81 -2.06
N GLU A 20 10.90 -0.75 -1.11
CA GLU A 20 12.33 -0.83 -1.42
C GLU A 20 12.68 -2.16 -2.12
N ALA A 21 12.11 -3.28 -1.65
CA ALA A 21 12.25 -4.57 -2.34
C ALA A 21 11.65 -4.57 -3.75
N ALA A 22 10.50 -3.91 -3.95
CA ALA A 22 9.86 -3.80 -5.27
C ALA A 22 10.73 -3.02 -6.26
N GLU A 23 11.34 -1.92 -5.83
CA GLU A 23 12.25 -1.10 -6.65
C GLU A 23 13.51 -1.87 -7.05
N ILE A 24 14.12 -2.60 -6.10
CA ILE A 24 15.26 -3.48 -6.41
C ILE A 24 14.84 -4.50 -7.47
N LEU A 25 13.69 -5.16 -7.32
CA LEU A 25 13.20 -6.13 -8.31
C LEU A 25 12.93 -5.49 -9.68
N LEU A 26 12.45 -4.25 -9.72
CA LEU A 26 12.25 -3.48 -10.93
C LEU A 26 13.60 -3.24 -11.66
N ASP A 27 14.66 -2.88 -10.93
CA ASP A 27 16.00 -2.67 -11.48
C ASP A 27 16.58 -3.95 -12.13
N TYR A 28 16.21 -5.12 -11.61
CA TYR A 28 16.57 -6.43 -12.21
C TYR A 28 15.56 -6.93 -13.25
N ASN A 29 14.65 -6.06 -13.71
CA ASN A 29 13.60 -6.38 -14.68
C ASN A 29 12.74 -7.58 -14.27
N ARG A 30 12.47 -7.72 -12.96
CA ARG A 30 11.56 -8.72 -12.37
C ARG A 30 10.21 -8.07 -12.08
N ILE A 31 9.54 -7.64 -13.15
CA ILE A 31 8.32 -6.82 -13.10
C ILE A 31 7.19 -7.47 -12.28
N GLN A 32 6.91 -8.75 -12.51
CA GLN A 32 5.83 -9.43 -11.79
C GLN A 32 6.11 -9.52 -10.27
N PRO A 33 7.26 -10.06 -9.81
CA PRO A 33 7.62 -10.00 -8.40
C PRO A 33 7.62 -8.59 -7.81
N ALA A 34 8.12 -7.59 -8.56
CA ALA A 34 8.11 -6.19 -8.13
C ALA A 34 6.68 -5.69 -7.90
N ALA A 35 5.76 -5.99 -8.82
CA ALA A 35 4.36 -5.62 -8.70
C ALA A 35 3.67 -6.30 -7.50
N VAL A 36 3.98 -7.56 -7.21
CA VAL A 36 3.46 -8.26 -6.01
C VAL A 36 3.91 -7.54 -4.73
N MET A 37 5.20 -7.17 -4.65
CA MET A 37 5.74 -6.47 -3.48
C MET A 37 5.15 -5.07 -3.33
N ALA A 38 4.99 -4.33 -4.42
CA ALA A 38 4.35 -3.01 -4.40
C ALA A 38 2.87 -3.08 -4.00
N ALA A 39 2.13 -4.07 -4.52
CA ALA A 39 0.73 -4.28 -4.13
C ALA A 39 0.58 -4.65 -2.65
N LEU A 40 1.50 -5.47 -2.13
CA LEU A 40 1.55 -5.79 -0.70
C LEU A 40 1.89 -4.55 0.14
N ALA A 41 2.82 -3.72 -0.30
CA ALA A 41 3.16 -2.47 0.38
C ALA A 41 1.96 -1.52 0.47
N LEU A 42 1.22 -1.33 -0.63
CA LEU A 42 -0.01 -0.53 -0.64
C LEU A 42 -1.03 -1.04 0.38
N GLU A 43 -1.25 -2.36 0.43
CA GLU A 43 -2.14 -2.97 1.43
C GLU A 43 -1.69 -2.66 2.86
N ILE A 44 -0.38 -2.76 3.13
CA ILE A 44 0.20 -2.47 4.45
C ILE A 44 0.07 -0.99 4.82
N PHE A 45 0.28 -0.07 3.88
CA PHE A 45 0.12 1.37 4.11
C PHE A 45 -1.31 1.72 4.51
N ILE A 46 -2.30 1.20 3.79
CA ILE A 46 -3.71 1.43 4.14
C ILE A 46 -4.06 0.80 5.49
N LYS A 47 -3.56 -0.41 5.77
CA LYS A 47 -3.75 -1.09 7.06
C LYS A 47 -3.09 -0.37 8.23
N SER A 48 -2.03 0.42 7.99
CA SER A 48 -1.34 1.14 9.06
C SER A 48 -2.28 2.10 9.80
N PHE A 49 -3.33 2.62 9.16
CA PHE A 49 -4.28 3.55 9.76
C PHE A 49 -5.28 2.91 10.74
N SER A 50 -5.55 1.62 10.61
CA SER A 50 -6.44 0.86 11.50
C SER A 50 -5.71 -0.14 12.40
N ALA A 51 -4.39 -0.27 12.24
CA ALA A 51 -3.59 -1.24 12.97
C ALA A 51 -3.42 -0.88 14.46
N ILE A 52 -3.84 -1.79 15.33
CA ILE A 52 -3.72 -1.66 16.78
C ILE A 52 -2.42 -2.33 17.23
N ARG A 53 -1.58 -1.58 17.97
CA ARG A 53 -0.32 -2.10 18.49
C ARG A 53 -0.51 -2.79 19.85
N HIS A 54 0.03 -3.99 19.96
CA HIS A 54 0.12 -4.76 21.19
C HIS A 54 1.43 -4.46 21.94
N ARG A 55 1.42 -4.64 23.26
CA ARG A 55 2.63 -4.49 24.10
C ARG A 55 3.76 -5.45 23.71
N THR A 56 3.42 -6.60 23.15
CA THR A 56 4.37 -7.60 22.62
C THR A 56 5.13 -7.08 21.39
N GLY A 57 4.73 -5.93 20.84
CA GLY A 57 5.34 -5.34 19.65
C GLY A 57 4.68 -5.76 18.34
N HIS A 58 3.78 -6.74 18.38
CA HIS A 58 2.92 -7.12 17.25
C HIS A 58 1.81 -6.09 17.00
N ALA A 59 1.28 -6.07 15.80
CA ALA A 59 0.11 -5.28 15.43
C ALA A 59 -0.98 -6.19 14.85
N THR A 60 -2.24 -5.82 15.08
CA THR A 60 -3.39 -6.49 14.49
C THR A 60 -4.22 -5.48 13.71
N THR A 61 -4.74 -5.90 12.57
CA THR A 61 -5.62 -5.14 11.70
C THR A 61 -6.64 -6.11 11.11
N ASP A 62 -7.77 -5.58 10.64
CA ASP A 62 -8.78 -6.39 9.97
C ASP A 62 -8.21 -7.05 8.70
N HIS A 63 -8.74 -8.24 8.41
CA HIS A 63 -8.37 -9.00 7.24
C HIS A 63 -9.10 -8.45 6.00
N GLY A 64 -8.40 -8.44 4.87
CA GLY A 64 -8.90 -7.92 3.61
C GLY A 64 -7.76 -7.50 2.68
N HIS A 65 -8.02 -7.56 1.37
CA HIS A 65 -7.07 -7.20 0.31
C HIS A 65 -7.58 -6.05 -0.58
N GLY A 66 -8.83 -5.62 -0.38
CA GLY A 66 -9.44 -4.57 -1.20
C GLY A 66 -9.00 -3.19 -0.74
N LEU A 67 -8.07 -2.57 -1.47
CA LEU A 67 -7.51 -1.23 -1.19
C LEU A 67 -8.61 -0.19 -1.06
N SER A 68 -9.54 -0.16 -2.02
CA SER A 68 -10.64 0.81 -2.03
C SER A 68 -11.55 0.67 -0.81
N ASN A 69 -11.82 -0.57 -0.38
CA ASN A 69 -12.70 -0.84 0.75
C ASN A 69 -12.00 -0.51 2.07
N MET A 70 -10.73 -0.89 2.22
CA MET A 70 -9.94 -0.56 3.41
C MET A 70 -9.76 0.96 3.55
N PHE A 71 -9.48 1.66 2.46
CA PHE A 71 -9.39 3.13 2.47
C PHE A 71 -10.72 3.78 2.88
N LYS A 72 -11.87 3.22 2.47
CA LYS A 72 -13.19 3.72 2.90
C LYS A 72 -13.44 3.58 4.41
N CYS A 73 -12.76 2.64 5.07
CA CYS A 73 -12.86 2.42 6.51
C CYS A 73 -11.99 3.37 7.34
N ILE A 74 -11.03 4.06 6.73
CA ILE A 74 -10.29 5.14 7.39
C ILE A 74 -11.24 6.31 7.64
N ASP A 75 -11.14 6.96 8.80
CA ASP A 75 -11.96 8.11 9.13
C ASP A 75 -11.77 9.25 8.12
N SER A 76 -12.80 10.08 7.96
CA SER A 76 -12.83 11.10 6.92
C SER A 76 -11.73 12.15 7.04
N GLN A 77 -11.29 12.47 8.25
CA GLN A 77 -10.27 13.49 8.48
C GLN A 77 -8.90 12.96 8.04
N THR A 78 -8.51 11.78 8.54
CA THR A 78 -7.24 11.14 8.16
C THR A 78 -7.15 10.89 6.65
N ARG A 79 -8.27 10.53 5.99
CA ARG A 79 -8.28 10.43 4.51
C ARG A 79 -8.03 11.76 3.83
N ALA A 80 -8.65 12.83 4.30
CA ALA A 80 -8.45 14.15 3.72
C ALA A 80 -6.99 14.61 3.90
N GLU A 81 -6.40 14.35 5.06
CA GLU A 81 -4.99 14.63 5.34
C GLU A 81 -4.06 13.79 4.44
N LEU A 82 -4.33 12.50 4.25
CA LEU A 82 -3.54 11.67 3.32
C LEU A 82 -3.62 12.18 1.88
N LEU A 83 -4.81 12.59 1.43
CA LEU A 83 -4.98 13.15 0.08
C LEU A 83 -4.26 14.50 -0.07
N ALA A 84 -4.25 15.32 0.99
CA ALA A 84 -3.48 16.55 1.00
C ALA A 84 -1.97 16.28 0.93
N CYS A 85 -1.47 15.33 1.73
CA CYS A 85 -0.06 14.90 1.68
C CYS A 85 0.31 14.33 0.31
N SER A 86 -0.55 13.50 -0.28
CA SER A 86 -0.38 13.00 -1.65
C SER A 86 -0.22 14.14 -2.66
N ASN A 87 -1.07 15.15 -2.57
CA ASN A 87 -0.99 16.31 -3.47
C ASN A 87 0.26 17.17 -3.22
N GLU A 88 0.81 17.18 -2.00
CA GLU A 88 2.09 17.81 -1.67
C GLU A 88 3.29 17.03 -2.24
N VAL A 89 3.26 15.69 -2.18
CA VAL A 89 4.29 14.83 -2.79
C VAL A 89 4.31 14.98 -4.31
N ASP A 90 3.15 14.82 -4.96
CA ASP A 90 3.00 14.97 -6.40
C ASP A 90 1.53 15.24 -6.76
N SER A 91 1.23 16.50 -7.10
CA SER A 91 -0.12 16.92 -7.50
C SER A 91 -0.61 16.33 -8.83
N SER A 92 0.26 15.71 -9.63
CA SER A 92 -0.14 15.06 -10.87
C SER A 92 -0.78 13.69 -10.67
N ILE A 93 -0.62 13.09 -9.48
CA ILE A 93 -1.16 11.78 -9.13
C ILE A 93 -2.55 11.93 -8.50
N ASP A 94 -3.56 11.40 -9.19
CA ASP A 94 -4.87 11.17 -8.58
C ASP A 94 -4.83 9.89 -7.73
N PHE A 95 -4.58 10.08 -6.43
CA PHE A 95 -4.44 8.99 -5.46
C PHE A 95 -5.64 8.04 -5.45
N LEU A 96 -6.87 8.55 -5.57
CA LEU A 96 -8.07 7.70 -5.51
C LEU A 96 -8.23 6.88 -6.77
N SER A 97 -7.92 7.46 -7.93
CA SER A 97 -7.93 6.75 -9.21
C SER A 97 -6.86 5.66 -9.26
N GLU A 98 -5.64 5.95 -8.82
CA GLU A 98 -4.55 4.96 -8.75
C GLU A 98 -4.85 3.85 -7.73
N LEU A 99 -5.39 4.20 -6.56
CA LEU A 99 -5.81 3.22 -5.55
C LEU A 99 -6.86 2.25 -6.11
N LYS A 100 -7.84 2.76 -6.87
CA LYS A 100 -8.87 1.95 -7.51
C LYS A 100 -8.31 1.08 -8.64
N LYS A 101 -7.41 1.64 -9.46
CA LYS A 101 -6.74 0.94 -10.56
C LYS A 101 -5.92 -0.25 -10.07
N HIS A 102 -5.26 -0.11 -8.91
CA HIS A 102 -4.43 -1.15 -8.31
C HIS A 102 -5.15 -2.04 -7.30
N ASP A 103 -6.47 -1.89 -7.17
CA ASP A 103 -7.27 -2.68 -6.25
C ASP A 103 -7.27 -4.17 -6.64
N GLY A 104 -6.95 -5.04 -5.68
CA GLY A 104 -6.89 -6.50 -5.91
C GLY A 104 -5.67 -7.01 -6.69
N VAL A 105 -4.73 -6.14 -7.10
CA VAL A 105 -3.53 -6.55 -7.86
C VAL A 105 -2.71 -7.59 -7.10
N PHE A 106 -2.56 -7.45 -5.78
CA PHE A 106 -1.84 -8.42 -4.94
C PHE A 106 -2.34 -9.86 -5.13
N VAL A 107 -3.67 -10.02 -5.19
CA VAL A 107 -4.30 -11.33 -5.32
C VAL A 107 -4.21 -11.86 -6.75
N SER A 108 -4.34 -10.99 -7.76
CA SER A 108 -4.37 -11.41 -9.17
C SER A 108 -3.00 -11.73 -9.75
N VAL A 109 -1.93 -11.06 -9.30
CA VAL A 109 -0.59 -11.20 -9.92
C VAL A 109 0.35 -12.17 -9.20
N ARG A 110 -0.02 -12.66 -8.01
CA ARG A 110 0.84 -13.56 -7.21
C ARG A 110 0.98 -14.97 -7.80
N TYR A 111 0.00 -15.43 -8.60
CA TYR A 111 0.01 -16.77 -9.21
C TYR A 111 -0.17 -16.70 -10.73
N TRP A 112 0.91 -16.36 -11.43
CA TRP A 112 0.87 -16.15 -12.89
C TRP A 112 0.54 -17.40 -13.72
N TYR A 113 0.66 -18.59 -13.12
CA TYR A 113 0.31 -19.85 -13.77
C TYR A 113 -1.19 -20.13 -13.76
N GLU A 114 -1.99 -19.38 -13.00
CA GLU A 114 -3.43 -19.60 -12.90
C GLU A 114 -4.15 -19.09 -14.16
N PRO A 115 -5.20 -19.79 -14.65
CA PRO A 115 -5.91 -19.38 -15.87
C PRO A 115 -6.55 -17.99 -15.81
N ALA A 116 -6.83 -17.48 -14.59
CA ALA A 116 -7.42 -16.16 -14.36
C ALA A 116 -6.37 -15.05 -14.17
N ALA A 117 -5.07 -15.38 -14.23
CA ALA A 117 -4.00 -14.41 -14.08
C ALA A 117 -4.04 -13.36 -15.20
N PRO A 118 -3.72 -12.09 -14.89
CA PRO A 118 -3.64 -11.05 -15.91
C PRO A 118 -2.52 -11.37 -16.91
N LEU A 119 -2.70 -10.94 -18.16
CA LEU A 119 -1.72 -11.15 -19.24
C LEU A 119 -0.42 -10.37 -19.01
N SER A 120 -0.50 -9.24 -18.31
CA SER A 120 0.63 -8.36 -18.04
C SER A 120 0.36 -7.48 -16.82
N VAL A 121 1.42 -7.00 -16.18
CA VAL A 121 1.38 -6.00 -15.11
C VAL A 121 2.46 -4.95 -15.38
N GLY A 122 2.14 -3.68 -15.17
CA GLY A 122 3.04 -2.55 -15.41
C GLY A 122 3.89 -2.20 -14.18
N SER A 123 4.87 -1.33 -14.38
CA SER A 123 5.69 -0.77 -13.29
C SER A 123 5.02 0.40 -12.56
N ASP A 124 3.88 0.87 -13.08
CA ASP A 124 3.08 1.96 -12.53
C ASP A 124 2.68 1.72 -11.07
N ILE A 125 2.37 0.48 -10.69
CA ILE A 125 2.07 0.14 -9.30
C ILE A 125 3.27 0.35 -8.35
N ILE A 126 4.51 0.16 -8.83
CA ILE A 126 5.72 0.40 -8.02
C ILE A 126 5.86 1.90 -7.75
N HIS A 127 5.69 2.73 -8.79
CA HIS A 127 5.74 4.18 -8.66
C HIS A 127 4.62 4.70 -7.73
N PHE A 128 3.40 4.17 -7.87
CA PHE A 128 2.31 4.53 -6.98
C PHE A 128 2.55 4.06 -5.54
N ALA A 129 3.16 2.88 -5.32
CA ALA A 129 3.52 2.43 -3.98
C ALA A 129 4.57 3.33 -3.31
N ARG A 130 5.57 3.81 -4.06
CA ARG A 130 6.53 4.83 -3.58
C ARG A 130 5.82 6.13 -3.21
N HIS A 131 4.96 6.64 -4.10
CA HIS A 131 4.15 7.83 -3.83
C HIS A 131 3.31 7.69 -2.54
N ALA A 132 2.64 6.55 -2.37
CA ALA A 132 1.86 6.26 -1.17
C ALA A 132 2.74 6.16 0.09
N CYS A 133 3.93 5.56 0.00
CA CYS A 133 4.90 5.50 1.10
C CYS A 133 5.24 6.90 1.61
N ASP A 134 5.56 7.81 0.69
CA ASP A 134 5.98 9.17 0.99
C ASP A 134 4.77 10.01 1.48
N SER A 135 3.59 9.81 0.89
CA SER A 135 2.35 10.46 1.32
C SER A 135 1.98 10.11 2.78
N VAL A 136 2.16 8.85 3.18
CA VAL A 136 1.90 8.41 4.56
C VAL A 136 2.99 8.91 5.52
N PHE A 137 4.21 9.14 5.05
CA PHE A 137 5.30 9.66 5.86
C PHE A 137 5.14 11.14 6.24
N LEU A 138 4.50 11.94 5.38
CA LEU A 138 4.26 13.37 5.63
C LEU A 138 3.14 13.64 6.66
N LEU A 139 2.34 12.61 6.99
CA LEU A 139 1.24 12.64 7.95
C LEU A 139 1.73 12.56 9.40
#